data_AF-A0A2G5UQZ7-F1
#
_entry.id   AF-A0A2G5UQZ7-F1
#
_cell.length_a   1.000
_cell.length_b   1.000
_cell.length_c   1.000
_cell.angle_alpha   90.00
_cell.angle_beta   90.00
_cell.angle_gamma   90.00
#
_symmetry.space_group_name_H-M   'P 1'
#
loop_
_entity.id
_entity.type
_entity.pdbx_description
1 polymer ?
#
loop_
_entity_poly.entity_id
_entity_poly.type
_entity_poly.pdbx_seq_one_letter_code
_entity_poly.pdbx_strand_id
1 'polypeptide(L)'
;MSKPEIGRHWSLEGSYNVVDSIYLAVAHAPGAQKRFSGNGFFGDVTFPIDEEKVLNVFIEVVEKENGTEEYEVHFKVDPVS
;
A
#
# COMPACT_ATOMS: atom_id res chain seq x y z
N MET A 1 -18.02 11.10 -4.82
CA MET A 1 -16.70 10.67 -5.33
C MET A 1 -16.72 9.16 -5.39
N SER A 2 -16.55 8.56 -6.57
CA SER A 2 -16.49 7.11 -6.73
C SER A 2 -15.30 6.58 -5.95
N LYS A 3 -15.51 5.52 -5.14
CA LYS A 3 -14.39 4.81 -4.53
C LYS A 3 -13.45 4.36 -5.66
N PRO A 4 -12.13 4.51 -5.51
CA PRO A 4 -11.20 4.06 -6.54
C PRO A 4 -11.44 2.58 -6.85
N GLU A 5 -11.29 2.17 -8.11
CA GLU A 5 -11.18 0.75 -8.47
C GLU A 5 -9.88 0.22 -7.84
N ILE A 6 -10.01 -0.26 -6.61
CA ILE A 6 -8.92 -0.91 -5.89
C ILE A 6 -8.73 -2.28 -6.55
N GLY A 7 -7.65 -2.42 -7.32
CA GLY A 7 -7.22 -3.73 -7.81
C GLY A 7 -6.84 -4.63 -6.63
N ARG A 8 -7.28 -5.90 -6.69
CA ARG A 8 -7.01 -7.02 -5.76
C ARG A 8 -6.54 -6.61 -4.35
N HIS A 9 -7.49 -6.61 -3.44
CA HIS A 9 -7.30 -6.49 -2.00
C HIS A 9 -6.71 -7.80 -1.42
N TRP A 10 -5.62 -7.69 -0.66
CA TRP A 10 -5.13 -8.76 0.21
C TRP A 10 -5.30 -8.31 1.66
N SER A 11 -6.12 -9.03 2.42
CA SER A 11 -6.21 -8.91 3.87
C SER A 11 -5.32 -9.98 4.51
N LEU A 12 -4.45 -9.56 5.42
CA LEU A 12 -3.56 -10.42 6.18
C LEU A 12 -3.76 -10.16 7.68
N GLU A 13 -4.68 -10.90 8.30
CA GLU A 13 -4.93 -10.81 9.75
C GLU A 13 -3.71 -11.28 10.56
N GLY A 14 -3.31 -10.50 11.59
CA GLY A 14 -2.30 -10.90 12.58
C GLY A 14 -0.90 -11.17 12.03
N SER A 15 -0.60 -10.70 10.81
CA SER A 15 0.59 -11.09 10.05
C SER A 15 1.55 -9.92 9.77
N TYR A 16 1.77 -9.05 10.76
CA TYR A 16 2.65 -7.87 10.66
C TYR A 16 3.98 -8.17 9.96
N ASN A 17 4.68 -9.23 10.39
CA ASN A 17 6.00 -9.58 9.83
C ASN A 17 5.96 -9.91 8.32
N VAL A 18 4.85 -10.50 7.84
CA VAL A 18 4.66 -10.81 6.42
C VAL A 18 4.42 -9.51 5.64
N VAL A 19 3.58 -8.64 6.19
CA VAL A 19 3.24 -7.34 5.61
C VAL A 19 4.47 -6.43 5.52
N ASP A 20 5.27 -6.36 6.59
CA ASP A 20 6.54 -5.62 6.63
C ASP A 20 7.54 -6.18 5.61
N SER A 21 7.66 -7.50 5.49
CA SER A 21 8.54 -8.13 4.49
C SER A 21 8.11 -7.81 3.05
N ILE A 22 6.80 -7.83 2.77
CA ILE A 22 6.25 -7.46 1.46
C ILE A 22 6.52 -5.98 1.19
N TYR A 23 6.23 -5.11 2.16
CA TYR A 23 6.48 -3.68 2.06
C TYR A 23 7.95 -3.41 1.74
N LEU A 24 8.88 -3.98 2.50
CA LEU A 24 10.31 -3.84 2.30
C LEU A 24 10.77 -4.34 0.93
N ALA A 25 10.22 -5.46 0.44
CA ALA A 25 10.53 -5.96 -0.90
C ALA A 25 10.07 -4.99 -1.99
N VAL A 26 8.83 -4.49 -1.88
CA VAL A 26 8.23 -3.50 -2.79
C VAL A 26 9.04 -2.19 -2.76
N ALA A 27 9.39 -1.72 -1.57
CA ALA A 27 10.20 -0.53 -1.31
C ALA A 27 11.62 -0.56 -1.92
N HIS A 28 12.18 -1.74 -2.17
CA HIS A 28 13.51 -1.92 -2.77
C HIS A 28 13.46 -2.32 -4.25
N ALA A 29 12.27 -2.51 -4.82
CA ALA A 29 12.14 -2.85 -6.22
C ALA A 29 12.63 -1.69 -7.12
N PRO A 30 13.26 -1.97 -8.27
CA PRO A 30 13.70 -0.94 -9.20
C PRO A 30 12.54 -0.01 -9.62
N GLY A 31 12.79 1.29 -9.57
CA GLY A 31 11.77 2.31 -9.90
C GLY A 31 10.79 2.63 -8.77
N ALA A 32 10.87 1.94 -7.62
CA ALA A 32 10.09 2.29 -6.44
C ALA A 32 10.47 3.67 -5.89
N GLN A 33 9.47 4.50 -5.64
CA GLN A 33 9.61 5.79 -4.99
C GLN A 33 8.81 5.78 -3.68
N LYS A 34 9.53 5.85 -2.56
CA LYS A 34 8.93 5.93 -1.22
C LYS A 34 8.38 7.34 -0.98
N ARG A 35 7.13 7.42 -0.56
CA ARG A 35 6.50 8.64 -0.06
C ARG A 35 6.07 8.42 1.38
N PHE A 36 6.36 9.37 2.25
CA PHE A 36 5.86 9.34 3.63
C PHE A 36 4.64 10.26 3.71
N SER A 37 3.50 9.80 3.19
CA SER A 37 2.23 10.55 3.22
C SER A 37 1.41 10.18 4.46
N GLY A 38 1.80 10.71 5.63
CA GLY A 38 0.94 10.71 6.83
C GLY A 38 1.11 9.52 7.78
N ASN A 39 0.29 9.55 8.85
CA ASN A 39 0.43 8.95 10.19
C ASN A 39 0.55 7.40 10.30
N GLY A 40 0.80 6.68 9.21
CA GLY A 40 0.98 5.24 9.21
C GLY A 40 2.39 4.80 9.61
N PHE A 41 2.52 3.60 10.15
CA PHE A 41 3.82 2.95 10.39
C PHE A 41 4.53 2.59 9.06
N PHE A 42 3.74 2.34 8.01
CA PHE A 42 4.20 2.12 6.65
C PHE A 42 4.08 3.42 5.83
N GLY A 43 5.10 3.73 5.03
CA GLY A 43 5.00 4.76 4.01
C GLY A 43 4.24 4.24 2.78
N ASP A 44 3.92 5.12 1.85
CA ASP A 44 3.40 4.75 0.55
C ASP A 44 4.57 4.43 -0.40
N VAL A 45 4.42 3.43 -1.27
CA VAL A 45 5.37 3.15 -2.36
C VAL A 45 4.68 3.40 -3.68
N THR A 46 5.35 4.16 -4.54
CA THR A 46 4.83 4.48 -5.87
C THR A 46 5.75 3.92 -6.95
N PHE A 47 5.18 3.46 -8.06
CA PHE A 47 5.90 2.93 -9.21
C PHE A 47 5.46 3.68 -10.47
N PRO A 48 6.37 4.31 -11.22
CA PRO A 48 6.01 4.84 -12.54
C PRO A 48 5.66 3.68 -13.47
N ILE A 49 4.48 3.76 -14.10
CA ILE A 49 4.08 2.82 -15.16
C ILE A 49 4.48 3.39 -16.51
N ASP A 50 4.11 4.66 -16.74
CA ASP A 50 4.44 5.47 -17.91
C ASP A 50 4.54 6.96 -17.50
N GLU A 51 4.71 7.87 -18.46
CA GLU A 51 4.81 9.31 -18.19
C GLU A 51 3.51 9.93 -17.65
N GLU A 52 2.38 9.22 -17.78
CA GLU A 52 1.05 9.69 -17.39
C GLU A 52 0.49 8.98 -16.17
N LYS A 53 1.05 7.84 -15.73
CA LYS A 53 0.48 6.99 -14.67
C LYS A 53 1.52 6.46 -13.69
N VAL A 54 1.09 6.37 -12.44
CA VAL A 54 1.81 5.74 -11.33
C VAL A 54 0.93 4.68 -10.67
N LEU A 55 1.53 3.57 -10.26
CA LEU A 55 0.92 2.61 -9.33
C LEU A 55 1.31 3.01 -7.91
N ASN A 56 0.32 3.40 -7.11
CA ASN A 56 0.45 3.60 -5.67
C ASN A 56 0.14 2.28 -4.95
N VAL A 57 1.03 1.90 -4.04
CA VAL A 57 0.89 0.78 -3.11
C VAL A 57 0.94 1.35 -1.70
N PHE A 58 -0.11 1.15 -0.93
CA PHE A 58 -0.21 1.63 0.45
C PHE A 58 -0.84 0.55 1.33
N ILE A 59 -0.53 0.61 2.62
CA ILE A 59 -0.96 -0.37 3.61
C ILE A 59 -1.85 0.35 4.62
N GLU A 60 -3.10 -0.08 4.71
CA GLU A 60 -4.03 0.36 5.75
C GLU A 60 -3.97 -0.65 6.91
N VAL A 61 -3.94 -0.13 8.14
CA VAL A 61 -4.03 -0.94 9.36
C VAL A 61 -5.41 -0.72 9.95
N VAL A 62 -6.20 -1.79 10.00
CA VAL A 62 -7.56 -1.81 10.51
C VAL A 62 -7.57 -2.56 11.84
N GLU A 63 -7.95 -1.89 12.92
CA GLU A 63 -8.14 -2.55 14.21
C GLU A 63 -9.54 -3.19 14.27
N LYS A 64 -9.59 -4.52 14.45
CA LYS A 64 -10.85 -5.26 14.62
C LYS A 64 -11.39 -5.10 16.04
N GLU A 65 -12.70 -5.33 16.21
CA GLU A 65 -13.39 -5.25 17.51
C GLU A 65 -12.77 -6.16 18.61
N ASN A 66 -12.07 -7.22 18.21
CA ASN A 66 -11.37 -8.14 19.13
C ASN A 66 -9.94 -7.68 19.48
N GLY A 67 -9.53 -6.48 19.07
CA GLY A 67 -8.18 -5.92 19.27
C GLY A 67 -7.10 -6.51 18.36
N THR A 68 -7.48 -7.29 17.34
CA THR A 68 -6.53 -7.80 16.33
C THR A 68 -6.37 -6.79 15.20
N GLU A 69 -5.12 -6.52 14.81
CA GLU A 69 -4.83 -5.72 13.63
C GLU A 69 -4.96 -6.56 12.34
N GLU A 70 -5.67 -6.00 11.38
CA GLU A 70 -5.75 -6.46 10.01
C GLU A 70 -5.00 -5.48 9.11
N TYR A 71 -4.14 -6.02 8.26
CA TYR A 71 -3.38 -5.23 7.32
C TYR A 71 -3.97 -5.42 5.94
N GLU A 72 -4.39 -4.32 5.32
CA GLU A 72 -4.93 -4.30 3.97
C GLU A 72 -3.90 -3.67 3.04
N VAL A 73 -3.48 -4.41 2.01
CA VAL A 73 -2.60 -3.87 0.97
C VAL A 73 -3.45 -3.40 -0.20
N HIS A 74 -3.35 -2.12 -0.52
CA HIS A 74 -4.10 -1.48 -1.60
C HIS A 74 -3.19 -1.15 -2.79
N PHE A 75 -3.72 -1.40 -3.99
CA PHE A 75 -3.11 -1.04 -5.26
C PHE A 75 -4.01 -0.06 -5.98
N LYS A 76 -3.46 1.10 -6.36
CA LYS A 76 -4.20 2.15 -7.05
C LYS A 76 -3.37 2.74 -8.18
N VAL A 77 -3.90 2.72 -9.40
CA VAL A 77 -3.28 3.45 -10.51
C VAL A 77 -3.85 4.86 -10.53
N ASP A 78 -2.99 5.86 -10.44
CA ASP A 78 -3.33 7.27 -10.53
C ASP A 78 -2.57 7.94 -11.68
N PRO A 79 -3.09 9.04 -12.24
CA PRO A 79 -2.30 9.85 -13.16
C PRO A 79 -1.10 10.48 -12.44
N VAL A 80 -0.01 10.72 -13.18
CA VAL A 80 1.11 11.55 -12.74
C VAL A 80 0.58 12.98 -12.58
N SER A 81 0.55 13.47 -11.35
CA SER A 81 0.12 14.83 -10.96
C SER A 81 1.25 15.85 -11.07
#